data_AF-A0A925YKD3-F1
#
_entry.id   AF-A0A925YKD3-F1
#
_cell.length_a   1.000
_cell.length_b   1.000
_cell.length_c   1.000
_cell.angle_alpha   90.00
_cell.angle_beta   90.00
_cell.angle_gamma   90.00
#
_symmetry.space_group_name_H-M   'P 1'
#
loop_
_entity.id
_entity.type
_entity.pdbx_description
1 polymer ?
#
loop_
_entity_poly.entity_id
_entity_poly.type
_entity_poly.pdbx_seq_one_letter_code
_entity_poly.pdbx_strand_id
1 'polypeptide(L)'
;MVDDFAHHPTAIRETLLGLRGRFGPGKLIAAFEPRSATSRRSVFQTDFADALSVADEVVLAPLYSPEKVPLSERLDVDRLAADLRREDVPARVVANVEDAATHLAERASPGDTIVIMSSGDYGGLHGRVLDALGDPVMPARMNDKARIATFLDRIGIAHPVLDQFWSSYLVIPAAGPDAPLVGCVALEVMDDVALLRMLAVAPERRGEGLGYLLVETATERARHQGVRNLYLVTDGAQGYFGQRLGFADVDRKDVDPKVATTAEYMLARSKSATWMRKEL
;
A
#
# COMPACT_ATOMS: atom_id res chain seq x y z
N MET A 1 -1.87 -3.37 -1.52
CA MET A 1 -2.63 -3.93 -2.66
C MET A 1 -1.67 -4.49 -3.70
N VAL A 2 -2.02 -5.60 -4.32
CA VAL A 2 -1.22 -6.27 -5.37
C VAL A 2 -2.13 -6.57 -6.56
N ASP A 3 -1.68 -6.30 -7.77
CA ASP A 3 -2.36 -6.73 -9.00
C ASP A 3 -1.64 -7.96 -9.54
N ASP A 4 -2.39 -9.00 -9.91
CA ASP A 4 -1.86 -10.26 -10.40
C ASP A 4 -2.68 -10.81 -11.58
N PHE A 5 -1.99 -11.38 -12.57
CA PHE A 5 -2.60 -11.90 -13.80
C PHE A 5 -3.01 -13.38 -13.70
N ALA A 6 -2.82 -14.03 -12.54
CA ALA A 6 -3.19 -15.42 -12.35
C ALA A 6 -4.70 -15.60 -12.54
N HIS A 7 -5.03 -16.54 -13.43
CA HIS A 7 -6.39 -16.87 -13.84
C HIS A 7 -6.63 -18.38 -13.90
N HIS A 8 -5.60 -19.18 -13.61
CA HIS A 8 -5.68 -20.64 -13.50
C HIS A 8 -5.61 -21.03 -12.01
N PRO A 9 -6.36 -22.04 -11.54
CA PRO A 9 -6.38 -22.43 -10.12
C PRO A 9 -4.99 -22.62 -9.51
N THR A 10 -4.10 -23.35 -10.18
CA THR A 10 -2.72 -23.57 -9.71
C THR A 10 -1.96 -22.27 -9.48
N ALA A 11 -1.99 -21.36 -10.46
CA ALA A 11 -1.31 -20.07 -10.37
C ALA A 11 -1.94 -19.18 -9.28
N ILE A 12 -3.27 -19.20 -9.15
CA ILE A 12 -3.99 -18.47 -8.10
C ILE A 12 -3.51 -18.94 -6.73
N ARG A 13 -3.50 -20.26 -6.51
CA ARG A 13 -3.08 -20.86 -5.25
C ARG A 13 -1.63 -20.52 -4.91
N GLU A 14 -0.72 -20.62 -5.87
CA GLU A 14 0.69 -20.28 -5.71
C GLU A 14 0.88 -18.80 -5.37
N THR A 15 0.19 -17.89 -6.07
CA THR A 15 0.20 -16.45 -5.78
C THR A 15 -0.28 -16.19 -4.35
N LEU A 16 -1.43 -16.75 -3.95
CA LEU A 16 -1.98 -16.53 -2.61
C LEU A 16 -1.06 -17.04 -1.49
N LEU A 17 -0.44 -18.23 -1.67
CA LEU A 17 0.54 -18.75 -0.73
C LEU A 17 1.80 -17.87 -0.66
N GLY A 18 2.30 -17.39 -1.80
CA GLY A 18 3.45 -16.49 -1.87
C GLY A 18 3.17 -15.15 -1.19
N LEU A 19 1.98 -14.59 -1.38
CA LEU A 19 1.56 -13.35 -0.73
C LEU A 19 1.43 -13.51 0.78
N ARG A 20 0.83 -14.62 1.25
CA ARG A 20 0.70 -14.93 2.68
C ARG A 20 2.06 -15.07 3.38
N GLY A 21 3.07 -15.59 2.69
CA GLY A 21 4.44 -15.67 3.22
C GLY A 21 5.22 -14.34 3.17
N ARG A 22 4.85 -13.44 2.25
CA ARG A 22 5.56 -12.17 2.01
C ARG A 22 5.04 -11.01 2.87
N PHE A 23 3.73 -10.91 3.01
CA PHE A 23 3.08 -9.82 3.74
C PHE A 23 2.76 -10.25 5.17
N GLY A 24 2.61 -9.26 6.07
CA GLY A 24 2.43 -9.49 7.51
C GLY A 24 1.14 -10.25 7.88
N PRO A 25 0.83 -10.38 9.19
CA PRO A 25 -0.26 -11.24 9.68
C PRO A 25 -1.68 -10.70 9.42
N GLY A 26 -1.83 -9.60 8.68
CA GLY A 26 -3.15 -9.09 8.30
C GLY A 26 -3.86 -10.04 7.33
N LYS A 27 -5.14 -9.77 7.08
CA LYS A 27 -5.96 -10.62 6.21
C LYS A 27 -5.47 -10.55 4.77
N LEU A 28 -5.47 -11.69 4.10
CA LEU A 28 -5.34 -11.79 2.65
C LEU A 28 -6.73 -11.81 2.02
N ILE A 29 -7.12 -10.71 1.39
CA ILE A 29 -8.42 -10.56 0.70
C ILE A 29 -8.18 -10.71 -0.81
N ALA A 30 -8.81 -11.70 -1.44
CA ALA A 30 -8.68 -11.96 -2.88
C ALA A 30 -9.90 -11.43 -3.66
N ALA A 31 -9.69 -10.50 -4.58
CA ALA A 31 -10.70 -10.04 -5.52
C ALA A 31 -10.47 -10.70 -6.89
N PHE A 32 -11.34 -11.63 -7.28
CA PHE A 32 -11.17 -12.46 -8.47
C PHE A 32 -12.18 -12.13 -9.57
N GLU A 33 -11.68 -11.82 -10.77
CA GLU A 33 -12.49 -11.61 -11.98
C GLU A 33 -12.35 -12.82 -12.92
N PRO A 34 -13.40 -13.63 -13.13
CA PRO A 34 -13.40 -14.68 -14.13
C PRO A 34 -13.39 -14.07 -15.55
N ARG A 35 -12.19 -13.80 -16.08
CA ARG A 35 -12.00 -13.10 -17.38
C ARG A 35 -11.39 -13.92 -18.51
N SER A 36 -10.44 -14.78 -18.20
CA SER A 36 -9.73 -15.58 -19.21
C SER A 36 -10.66 -16.60 -19.91
N ALA A 37 -10.20 -17.22 -21.00
CA ALA A 37 -10.97 -18.25 -21.69
C ALA A 37 -11.28 -19.47 -20.80
N THR A 38 -10.35 -19.82 -19.91
CA THR A 38 -10.43 -20.97 -19.00
C THR A 38 -11.21 -20.60 -17.73
N SER A 39 -10.94 -19.44 -17.13
CA SER A 39 -11.58 -19.05 -15.86
C SER A 39 -13.07 -18.73 -15.98
N ARG A 40 -13.57 -18.44 -17.19
CA ARG A 40 -15.01 -18.25 -17.42
C ARG A 40 -15.80 -19.55 -17.53
N ARG A 41 -15.12 -20.70 -17.51
CA ARG A 41 -15.72 -22.00 -17.75
C ARG A 41 -15.75 -22.86 -16.49
N SER A 42 -16.73 -23.74 -16.37
CA SER A 42 -16.92 -24.66 -15.24
C SER A 42 -15.92 -25.81 -15.16
N VAL A 43 -14.99 -25.92 -16.11
CA VAL A 43 -13.97 -26.99 -16.18
C VAL A 43 -13.20 -27.11 -14.86
N PHE A 44 -12.93 -25.99 -14.19
CA PHE A 44 -12.19 -25.91 -12.93
C PHE A 44 -13.06 -25.42 -11.76
N GLN A 45 -14.37 -25.69 -11.80
CA GLN A 45 -15.33 -25.19 -10.80
C GLN A 45 -14.87 -25.47 -9.35
N THR A 46 -14.52 -26.72 -9.06
CA THR A 46 -14.05 -27.13 -7.74
C THR A 46 -12.65 -26.62 -7.46
N ASP A 47 -11.73 -26.71 -8.44
CA ASP A 47 -10.34 -26.30 -8.25
C ASP A 47 -10.20 -24.81 -7.94
N PHE A 48 -11.10 -23.96 -8.45
CA PHE A 48 -11.13 -22.54 -8.07
C PHE A 48 -11.49 -22.33 -6.60
N ALA A 49 -12.41 -23.13 -6.04
CA ALA A 49 -12.75 -23.06 -4.62
C ALA A 49 -11.51 -23.43 -3.78
N ASP A 50 -10.90 -24.57 -4.08
CA ASP A 50 -9.70 -25.05 -3.39
C ASP A 50 -8.54 -24.04 -3.49
N ALA A 51 -8.35 -23.40 -4.65
CA ALA A 51 -7.29 -22.42 -4.83
C ALA A 51 -7.55 -21.11 -4.06
N LEU A 52 -8.78 -20.59 -4.11
CA LEU A 52 -9.15 -19.33 -3.47
C LEU A 52 -9.33 -19.48 -1.95
N SER A 53 -9.53 -20.70 -1.44
CA SER A 53 -9.61 -20.98 0.01
C SER A 53 -8.37 -20.57 0.81
N VAL A 54 -7.25 -20.33 0.12
CA VAL A 54 -6.01 -19.82 0.72
C VAL A 54 -6.16 -18.37 1.20
N ALA A 55 -7.13 -17.60 0.68
CA ALA A 55 -7.44 -16.25 1.15
C ALA A 55 -8.28 -16.28 2.43
N ASP A 56 -8.22 -15.23 3.24
CA ASP A 56 -9.07 -15.06 4.43
C ASP A 56 -10.45 -14.49 4.08
N GLU A 57 -10.60 -13.87 2.91
CA GLU A 57 -11.87 -13.39 2.35
C GLU A 57 -11.76 -13.33 0.82
N VAL A 58 -12.86 -13.65 0.10
CA VAL A 58 -12.90 -13.67 -1.36
C VAL A 58 -14.04 -12.79 -1.89
N VAL A 59 -13.72 -11.89 -2.82
CA VAL A 59 -14.68 -11.08 -3.57
C VAL A 59 -14.70 -11.58 -5.01
N LEU A 60 -15.85 -12.05 -5.49
CA LEU A 60 -16.04 -12.65 -6.80
C LEU A 60 -16.78 -11.69 -7.73
N ALA A 61 -16.16 -11.35 -8.86
CA ALA A 61 -16.85 -10.64 -9.93
C ALA A 61 -17.81 -11.57 -10.70
N PRO A 62 -18.82 -11.00 -11.39
CA PRO A 62 -19.54 -11.73 -12.43
C PRO A 62 -18.58 -12.17 -13.55
N LEU A 63 -19.00 -13.17 -14.34
CA LEU A 63 -18.23 -13.59 -15.52
C LEU A 63 -18.07 -12.42 -16.49
N TYR A 64 -16.84 -12.19 -16.96
CA TYR A 64 -16.58 -11.20 -17.99
C TYR A 64 -17.07 -11.70 -19.36
N SER A 65 -17.88 -10.90 -20.07
CA SER A 65 -18.45 -11.28 -21.38
C SER A 65 -19.06 -12.71 -21.37
N PRO A 66 -20.06 -12.99 -20.50
CA PRO A 66 -20.62 -14.32 -20.36
C PRO A 66 -21.30 -14.82 -21.64
N GLU A 67 -21.75 -13.92 -22.51
CA GLU A 67 -22.32 -14.21 -23.83
C GLU A 67 -21.37 -14.99 -24.75
N LYS A 68 -20.06 -14.94 -24.48
CA LYS A 68 -19.02 -15.65 -25.25
C LYS A 68 -18.80 -17.10 -24.78
N VAL A 69 -19.55 -17.56 -23.77
CA VAL A 69 -19.46 -18.93 -23.23
C VAL A 69 -20.86 -19.54 -23.19
N PRO A 70 -21.06 -20.77 -23.72
CA PRO A 70 -22.32 -21.48 -23.62
C PRO A 70 -22.79 -21.61 -22.16
N LEU A 71 -24.09 -21.43 -21.89
CA LEU A 71 -24.64 -21.41 -20.53
C LEU A 71 -24.23 -22.64 -19.70
N SER A 72 -24.25 -23.83 -20.30
CA SER A 72 -23.88 -25.10 -19.65
C SER A 72 -22.40 -25.22 -19.31
N GLU A 73 -21.55 -24.39 -19.90
CA GLU A 73 -20.10 -24.41 -19.73
C GLU A 73 -19.60 -23.27 -18.86
N ARG A 74 -20.46 -22.34 -18.42
CA ARG A 74 -20.07 -21.18 -17.62
C ARG A 74 -19.66 -21.60 -16.21
N LEU A 75 -18.62 -20.94 -15.69
CA LEU A 75 -18.34 -20.97 -14.26
C LEU A 75 -19.57 -20.44 -13.50
N ASP A 76 -19.98 -21.15 -12.47
CA ASP A 76 -21.04 -20.72 -11.57
C ASP A 76 -20.41 -20.02 -10.37
N VAL A 77 -20.44 -18.68 -10.37
CA VAL A 77 -19.83 -17.85 -9.32
C VAL A 77 -20.59 -17.92 -8.00
N ASP A 78 -21.91 -18.13 -8.03
CA ASP A 78 -22.72 -18.27 -6.82
C ASP A 78 -22.44 -19.62 -6.14
N ARG A 79 -22.30 -20.68 -6.95
CA ARG A 79 -21.83 -21.97 -6.46
C ARG A 79 -20.41 -21.87 -5.91
N LEU A 80 -19.49 -21.20 -6.61
CA LEU A 80 -18.12 -21.00 -6.12
C LEU A 80 -18.10 -20.27 -4.77
N ALA A 81 -18.92 -19.22 -4.61
CA ALA A 81 -19.07 -18.53 -3.32
C ALA A 81 -19.69 -19.42 -2.23
N ALA A 82 -20.62 -20.30 -2.58
CA ALA A 82 -21.19 -21.26 -1.64
C ALA A 82 -20.17 -22.35 -1.24
N ASP A 83 -19.35 -22.80 -2.18
CA ASP A 83 -18.28 -23.78 -1.97
C ASP A 83 -17.25 -23.22 -0.98
N LEU A 84 -16.76 -21.99 -1.20
CA LEU A 84 -15.83 -21.29 -0.29
C LEU A 84 -16.41 -21.09 1.12
N ARG A 85 -17.67 -20.65 1.22
CA ARG A 85 -18.33 -20.46 2.52
C ARG A 85 -18.50 -21.76 3.29
N ARG A 86 -18.61 -22.91 2.62
CA ARG A 86 -18.66 -24.22 3.27
C ARG A 86 -17.32 -24.58 3.92
N GLU A 87 -16.23 -24.03 3.40
CA GLU A 87 -14.87 -24.16 3.95
C GLU A 87 -14.53 -23.05 4.94
N ASP A 88 -15.54 -22.33 5.44
CA ASP A 88 -15.41 -21.23 6.39
C ASP A 88 -14.61 -20.02 5.86
N VAL A 89 -14.52 -19.89 4.52
CA VAL A 89 -13.93 -18.73 3.86
C VAL A 89 -15.06 -17.76 3.44
N PRO A 90 -15.15 -16.56 4.05
CA PRO A 90 -16.12 -15.55 3.64
C PRO A 90 -15.97 -15.22 2.15
N ALA A 91 -17.03 -15.45 1.38
CA ALA A 91 -17.06 -15.17 -0.05
C ALA A 91 -18.27 -14.33 -0.43
N ARG A 92 -18.05 -13.26 -1.20
CA ARG A 92 -19.10 -12.35 -1.68
C ARG A 92 -19.05 -12.23 -3.19
N VAL A 93 -20.17 -12.54 -3.85
CA VAL A 93 -20.39 -12.17 -5.25
C VAL A 93 -20.86 -10.72 -5.30
N VAL A 94 -20.18 -9.88 -6.08
CA VAL A 94 -20.52 -8.46 -6.28
C VAL A 94 -21.18 -8.27 -7.65
N ALA A 95 -22.02 -7.24 -7.81
CA ALA A 95 -22.73 -7.04 -9.07
C ALA A 95 -21.85 -6.35 -10.14
N ASN A 96 -20.90 -5.51 -9.72
CA ASN A 96 -20.04 -4.71 -10.59
C ASN A 96 -18.72 -4.32 -9.88
N VAL A 97 -17.87 -3.56 -10.57
CA VAL A 97 -16.58 -3.11 -10.04
C VAL A 97 -16.73 -2.05 -8.94
N GLU A 98 -17.77 -1.22 -8.98
CA GLU A 98 -18.08 -0.23 -7.96
C GLU A 98 -18.43 -0.88 -6.60
N ASP A 99 -19.24 -1.93 -6.63
CA ASP A 99 -19.60 -2.74 -5.46
C ASP A 99 -18.37 -3.47 -4.90
N ALA A 100 -17.48 -3.95 -5.77
CA ALA A 100 -16.20 -4.54 -5.38
C ALA A 100 -15.33 -3.52 -4.65
N ALA A 101 -15.18 -2.32 -5.21
CA ALA A 101 -14.36 -1.25 -4.63
C ALA A 101 -14.88 -0.81 -3.27
N THR A 102 -16.20 -0.59 -3.17
CA THR A 102 -16.87 -0.21 -1.92
C THR A 102 -16.68 -1.27 -0.85
N HIS A 103 -16.94 -2.54 -1.20
CA HIS A 103 -16.77 -3.66 -0.26
C HIS A 103 -15.33 -3.78 0.23
N LEU A 104 -14.35 -3.76 -0.68
CA LEU A 104 -12.94 -3.86 -0.32
C LEU A 104 -12.51 -2.71 0.60
N ALA A 105 -12.95 -1.48 0.32
CA ALA A 105 -12.63 -0.32 1.14
C ALA A 105 -13.26 -0.39 2.55
N GLU A 106 -14.50 -0.89 2.68
CA GLU A 106 -15.18 -1.07 3.97
C GLU A 106 -14.57 -2.20 4.81
N ARG A 107 -14.00 -3.22 4.15
CA ARG A 107 -13.50 -4.44 4.79
C ARG A 107 -12.04 -4.37 5.15
N ALA A 108 -11.24 -3.66 4.36
CA ALA A 108 -9.80 -3.56 4.56
C ALA A 108 -9.46 -2.81 5.85
N SER A 109 -8.54 -3.38 6.62
CA SER A 109 -7.93 -2.76 7.78
C SER A 109 -6.43 -2.54 7.55
N PRO A 110 -5.78 -1.64 8.30
CA PRO A 110 -4.33 -1.51 8.27
C PRO A 110 -3.65 -2.87 8.51
N GLY A 111 -2.68 -3.22 7.66
CA GLY A 111 -1.98 -4.50 7.68
C GLY A 111 -2.57 -5.57 6.75
N ASP A 112 -3.81 -5.40 6.28
CA ASP A 112 -4.42 -6.33 5.32
C ASP A 112 -3.78 -6.21 3.93
N THR A 113 -3.78 -7.32 3.21
CA THR A 113 -3.34 -7.42 1.82
C THR A 113 -4.54 -7.72 0.94
N ILE A 114 -4.91 -6.78 0.08
CA ILE A 114 -5.82 -7.05 -1.04
C ILE A 114 -5.00 -7.46 -2.27
N VAL A 115 -5.35 -8.60 -2.87
CA VAL A 115 -4.86 -9.01 -4.18
C VAL A 115 -6.00 -8.98 -5.20
N ILE A 116 -5.76 -8.31 -6.32
CA ILE A 116 -6.68 -8.24 -7.46
C ILE A 116 -6.18 -9.24 -8.50
N MET A 117 -7.01 -10.25 -8.80
CA MET A 117 -6.66 -11.37 -9.67
C MET A 117 -7.53 -11.33 -10.93
N SER A 118 -6.95 -10.86 -12.03
CA SER A 118 -7.64 -10.74 -13.32
C SER A 118 -6.67 -10.83 -14.49
N SER A 119 -7.13 -11.39 -15.62
CA SER A 119 -6.39 -11.33 -16.89
C SER A 119 -6.61 -10.01 -17.65
N GLY A 120 -7.05 -8.95 -16.98
CA GLY A 120 -7.32 -7.61 -17.52
C GLY A 120 -7.21 -6.55 -16.42
N ASP A 121 -7.81 -5.38 -16.65
CA ASP A 121 -7.75 -4.23 -15.73
C ASP A 121 -8.79 -4.26 -14.61
N TYR A 122 -9.70 -5.25 -14.61
CA TYR A 122 -10.84 -5.38 -13.72
C TYR A 122 -11.61 -4.04 -13.57
N GLY A 123 -11.83 -3.33 -14.67
CA GLY A 123 -12.54 -2.04 -14.66
C GLY A 123 -11.84 -0.93 -13.87
N GLY A 124 -10.53 -1.04 -13.65
CA GLY A 124 -9.73 -0.10 -12.86
C GLY A 124 -9.92 -0.28 -11.34
N LEU A 125 -10.28 -1.48 -10.87
CA LEU A 125 -10.56 -1.75 -9.45
C LEU A 125 -9.49 -1.21 -8.50
N HIS A 126 -8.21 -1.34 -8.88
CA HIS A 126 -7.09 -0.82 -8.09
C HIS A 126 -7.26 0.67 -7.73
N GLY A 127 -7.49 1.52 -8.73
CA GLY A 127 -7.68 2.96 -8.51
C GLY A 127 -8.96 3.25 -7.74
N ARG A 128 -10.05 2.54 -8.03
CA ARG A 128 -11.34 2.73 -7.37
C ARG A 128 -11.32 2.40 -5.87
N VAL A 129 -10.60 1.35 -5.48
CA VAL A 129 -10.42 1.02 -4.06
C VAL A 129 -9.62 2.11 -3.37
N LEU A 130 -8.53 2.59 -4.00
CA LEU A 130 -7.73 3.67 -3.46
C LEU A 130 -8.54 4.97 -3.30
N ASP A 131 -9.36 5.31 -4.29
CA ASP A 131 -10.28 6.46 -4.22
C ASP A 131 -11.31 6.29 -3.11
N ALA A 132 -11.85 5.08 -2.92
CA ALA A 132 -12.80 4.78 -1.86
C ALA A 132 -12.16 4.81 -0.45
N LEU A 133 -10.87 4.48 -0.33
CA LEU A 133 -10.09 4.63 0.91
C LEU A 133 -9.73 6.09 1.20
N GLY A 134 -9.78 6.98 0.20
CA GLY A 134 -9.58 8.42 0.33
C GLY A 134 -8.11 8.86 0.23
N ASP A 135 -7.34 8.68 1.30
CA ASP A 135 -5.96 9.20 1.42
C ASP A 135 -4.91 8.08 1.48
N PRO A 136 -4.71 7.31 0.39
CA PRO A 136 -3.77 6.20 0.39
C PRO A 136 -2.32 6.69 0.44
N VAL A 137 -1.51 6.08 1.31
CA VAL A 137 -0.05 6.23 1.24
C VAL A 137 0.48 5.28 0.18
N MET A 138 1.14 5.83 -0.83
CA MET A 138 1.68 5.08 -1.96
C MET A 138 3.17 5.33 -2.17
N PRO A 139 3.95 4.35 -2.64
CA PRO A 139 5.28 4.60 -3.17
C PRO A 139 5.24 5.59 -4.33
N ALA A 140 6.15 6.55 -4.33
CA ALA A 140 6.30 7.50 -5.43
C ALA A 140 6.68 6.78 -6.74
N ARG A 141 6.04 7.21 -7.82
CA ARG A 141 6.33 6.80 -9.20
C ARG A 141 7.11 7.90 -9.92
N MET A 142 7.64 7.58 -11.10
CA MET A 142 8.43 8.55 -11.90
C MET A 142 7.69 9.88 -12.11
N ASN A 143 6.39 9.82 -12.38
CA ASN A 143 5.55 11.01 -12.60
C ASN A 143 5.32 11.82 -11.32
N ASP A 144 5.55 11.24 -10.14
CA ASP A 144 5.39 11.94 -8.87
C ASP A 144 6.57 12.85 -8.56
N LYS A 145 7.72 12.67 -9.22
CA LYS A 145 8.91 13.51 -8.99
C LYS A 145 8.58 15.01 -9.11
N ALA A 146 7.92 15.42 -10.20
CA ALA A 146 7.53 16.81 -10.41
C ALA A 146 6.43 17.28 -9.44
N ARG A 147 5.53 16.36 -9.04
CA ARG A 147 4.46 16.62 -8.07
C ARG A 147 5.03 16.83 -6.67
N ILE A 148 6.03 16.04 -6.26
CA ILE A 148 6.77 16.18 -5.00
C ILE A 148 7.50 17.52 -4.97
N ALA A 149 8.21 17.88 -6.06
CA ALA A 149 8.91 19.16 -6.16
C ALA A 149 7.95 20.33 -5.93
N THR A 150 6.88 20.39 -6.72
CA THR A 150 5.82 21.41 -6.63
C THR A 150 5.20 21.47 -5.23
N PHE A 151 4.95 20.30 -4.61
CA PHE A 151 4.39 20.22 -3.27
C PHE A 151 5.32 20.79 -2.20
N LEU A 152 6.60 20.40 -2.22
CA LEU A 152 7.62 20.88 -1.27
C LEU A 152 7.92 22.37 -1.45
N ASP A 153 7.94 22.87 -2.69
CA ASP A 153 8.08 24.30 -2.99
C ASP A 153 6.93 25.11 -2.40
N ARG A 154 5.69 24.64 -2.58
CA ARG A 154 4.47 25.31 -2.07
C ARG A 154 4.50 25.48 -0.55
N ILE A 155 5.10 24.54 0.18
CA ILE A 155 5.18 24.56 1.64
C ILE A 155 6.51 25.14 2.16
N GLY A 156 7.40 25.59 1.27
CA GLY A 156 8.67 26.23 1.62
C GLY A 156 9.75 25.29 2.13
N ILE A 157 9.75 24.01 1.73
CA ILE A 157 10.78 23.03 2.11
C ILE A 157 11.79 22.89 0.97
N ALA A 158 13.05 23.21 1.25
CA ALA A 158 14.15 22.99 0.32
C ALA A 158 14.49 21.50 0.18
N HIS A 159 14.72 21.07 -1.06
CA HIS A 159 14.77 19.67 -1.50
C HIS A 159 15.92 19.42 -2.51
N PRO A 160 17.17 19.78 -2.16
CA PRO A 160 18.30 19.79 -3.10
C PRO A 160 18.71 18.39 -3.63
N VAL A 161 18.25 17.32 -2.98
CA VAL A 161 18.58 15.93 -3.33
C VAL A 161 17.40 15.17 -3.94
N LEU A 162 16.26 15.83 -4.21
CA LEU A 162 15.07 15.17 -4.73
C LEU A 162 15.34 14.36 -6.01
N ASP A 163 16.15 14.91 -6.92
CA ASP A 163 16.49 14.25 -8.19
C ASP A 163 17.14 12.88 -8.02
N GLN A 164 17.90 12.69 -6.95
CA GLN A 164 18.63 11.45 -6.66
C GLN A 164 17.79 10.47 -5.84
N PHE A 165 16.80 10.97 -5.07
CA PHE A 165 16.11 10.20 -4.04
C PHE A 165 14.58 10.12 -4.18
N TRP A 166 14.00 10.64 -5.26
CA TRP A 166 12.53 10.66 -5.45
C TRP A 166 11.88 9.27 -5.32
N SER A 167 12.57 8.19 -5.70
CA SER A 167 12.06 6.81 -5.63
C SER A 167 11.91 6.28 -4.20
N SER A 168 12.48 6.97 -3.22
CA SER A 168 12.39 6.66 -1.79
C SER A 168 11.20 7.34 -1.11
N TYR A 169 10.44 8.17 -1.83
CA TYR A 169 9.27 8.84 -1.28
C TYR A 169 8.06 7.92 -1.20
N LEU A 170 7.31 8.10 -0.13
CA LEU A 170 5.90 7.77 -0.01
C LEU A 170 5.10 9.07 -0.16
N VAL A 171 3.96 9.00 -0.85
CA VAL A 171 3.12 10.15 -1.17
C VAL A 171 1.66 9.84 -0.87
N ILE A 172 0.90 10.89 -0.55
CA ILE A 172 -0.56 10.86 -0.51
C ILE A 172 -1.03 11.87 -1.57
N PRO A 173 -1.65 11.41 -2.67
CA PRO A 173 -2.33 12.31 -3.59
C PRO A 173 -3.69 12.75 -3.01
N ALA A 174 -4.19 13.91 -3.44
CA ALA A 174 -5.61 14.19 -3.32
C ALA A 174 -6.43 13.23 -4.22
N ALA A 175 -7.73 13.13 -3.99
CA ALA A 175 -8.62 12.31 -4.79
C ALA A 175 -8.63 12.75 -6.27
N GLY A 176 -8.59 11.77 -7.18
CA GLY A 176 -8.66 11.98 -8.63
C GLY A 176 -7.32 11.81 -9.37
N PRO A 177 -7.39 11.60 -10.71
CA PRO A 177 -6.21 11.43 -11.54
C PRO A 177 -5.36 12.71 -11.57
N ASP A 178 -4.04 12.55 -11.49
CA ASP A 178 -3.05 13.64 -11.54
C ASP A 178 -3.24 14.75 -10.50
N ALA A 179 -4.01 14.49 -9.43
CA ALA A 179 -4.30 15.46 -8.39
C ALA A 179 -3.02 15.96 -7.68
N PRO A 180 -3.04 17.15 -7.04
CA PRO A 180 -1.88 17.58 -6.25
C PRO A 180 -1.61 16.63 -5.08
N LEU A 181 -0.37 16.62 -4.58
CA LEU A 181 -0.06 15.88 -3.36
C LEU A 181 -0.56 16.64 -2.13
N VAL A 182 -1.06 15.89 -1.16
CA VAL A 182 -1.47 16.39 0.17
C VAL A 182 -0.50 15.97 1.28
N GLY A 183 0.40 15.01 1.01
CA GLY A 183 1.48 14.68 1.91
C GLY A 183 2.58 13.84 1.26
N CYS A 184 3.77 13.87 1.85
CA CYS A 184 4.87 13.00 1.47
C CYS A 184 5.85 12.77 2.63
N VAL A 185 6.64 11.69 2.54
CA VAL A 185 7.80 11.42 3.38
C VAL A 185 8.79 10.57 2.59
N ALA A 186 10.09 10.77 2.76
CA ALA A 186 11.11 9.89 2.20
C ALA A 186 11.69 8.97 3.26
N LEU A 187 11.94 7.71 2.88
CA LEU A 187 12.63 6.72 3.71
C LEU A 187 13.95 6.33 3.03
N GLU A 188 15.06 6.81 3.55
CA GLU A 188 16.40 6.43 3.10
C GLU A 188 16.89 5.27 3.99
N VAL A 189 17.14 4.09 3.40
CA VAL A 189 17.56 2.89 4.14
C VAL A 189 19.05 2.64 3.94
N MET A 190 19.78 2.42 5.03
CA MET A 190 21.20 2.14 5.07
C MET A 190 21.43 0.87 5.89
N ASP A 191 21.19 -0.30 5.27
CA ASP A 191 21.31 -1.61 5.92
C ASP A 191 20.32 -1.74 7.11
N ASP A 192 20.78 -1.90 8.36
CA ASP A 192 19.93 -2.06 9.53
C ASP A 192 19.45 -0.73 10.17
N VAL A 193 19.72 0.42 9.55
CA VAL A 193 19.24 1.74 10.00
C VAL A 193 18.58 2.50 8.85
N ALA A 194 17.64 3.39 9.17
CA ALA A 194 16.99 4.25 8.18
C ALA A 194 16.81 5.68 8.67
N LEU A 195 16.63 6.61 7.72
CA LEU A 195 16.41 8.02 7.94
C LEU A 195 15.08 8.44 7.30
N LEU A 196 14.17 9.00 8.10
CA LEU A 196 13.00 9.71 7.60
C LEU A 196 13.38 11.12 7.19
N ARG A 197 13.00 11.50 5.97
CA ARG A 197 13.31 12.80 5.38
C ARG A 197 12.04 13.48 4.91
N MET A 198 12.04 14.81 4.97
CA MET A 198 11.05 15.65 4.27
C MET A 198 9.59 15.23 4.54
N LEU A 199 9.27 14.88 5.80
CA LEU A 199 7.87 14.65 6.17
C LEU A 199 7.09 15.96 6.03
N ALA A 200 6.08 15.93 5.18
CA ALA A 200 5.29 17.10 4.87
C ALA A 200 3.81 16.73 4.68
N VAL A 201 2.92 17.58 5.20
CA VAL A 201 1.48 17.51 4.99
C VAL A 201 0.98 18.90 4.63
N ALA A 202 0.10 18.98 3.63
CA ALA A 202 -0.54 20.20 3.17
C ALA A 202 -1.17 20.95 4.36
N PRO A 203 -0.93 22.26 4.54
CA PRO A 203 -1.40 23.02 5.69
C PRO A 203 -2.89 22.83 5.99
N GLU A 204 -3.71 22.82 4.95
CA GLU A 204 -5.17 22.66 4.98
C GLU A 204 -5.64 21.26 5.39
N ARG A 205 -4.76 20.24 5.35
CA ARG A 205 -5.06 18.85 5.73
C ARG A 205 -4.39 18.43 7.05
N ARG A 206 -3.75 19.37 7.76
CA ARG A 206 -3.09 19.07 9.05
C ARG A 206 -4.13 18.80 10.12
N GLY A 207 -3.82 17.88 11.04
CA GLY A 207 -4.73 17.46 12.11
C GLY A 207 -5.61 16.26 11.75
N GLU A 208 -5.65 15.85 10.48
CA GLU A 208 -6.43 14.69 10.01
C GLU A 208 -5.69 13.35 10.19
N GLY A 209 -4.46 13.36 10.73
CA GLY A 209 -3.67 12.14 10.96
C GLY A 209 -2.79 11.69 9.77
N LEU A 210 -2.80 12.40 8.63
CA LEU A 210 -2.02 12.02 7.44
C LEU A 210 -0.51 11.87 7.68
N GLY A 211 0.06 12.75 8.52
CA GLY A 211 1.48 12.65 8.90
C GLY A 211 1.78 11.38 9.68
N TYR A 212 0.84 10.93 10.52
CA TYR A 212 0.98 9.68 11.27
C TYR A 212 0.94 8.50 10.30
N LEU A 213 -0.02 8.50 9.36
CA LEU A 213 -0.14 7.46 8.35
C LEU A 213 1.13 7.33 7.49
N LEU A 214 1.71 8.45 7.06
CA LEU A 214 2.98 8.48 6.31
C LEU A 214 4.13 7.86 7.11
N VAL A 215 4.29 8.25 8.37
CA VAL A 215 5.39 7.76 9.21
C VAL A 215 5.20 6.29 9.58
N GLU A 216 4.00 5.87 9.94
CA GLU A 216 3.74 4.46 10.25
C GLU A 216 3.93 3.57 9.01
N THR A 217 3.48 4.01 7.83
CA THR A 217 3.74 3.27 6.59
C THR A 217 5.24 3.18 6.28
N ALA A 218 5.99 4.26 6.50
CA ALA A 218 7.45 4.24 6.35
C ALA A 218 8.12 3.34 7.39
N THR A 219 7.61 3.31 8.62
CA THR A 219 8.10 2.47 9.73
C THR A 219 7.91 0.98 9.41
N GLU A 220 6.71 0.59 8.96
CA GLU A 220 6.44 -0.79 8.53
C GLU A 220 7.31 -1.20 7.34
N ARG A 221 7.48 -0.30 6.36
CA ARG A 221 8.39 -0.56 5.24
C ARG A 221 9.83 -0.76 5.71
N ALA A 222 10.31 0.04 6.66
CA ALA A 222 11.63 -0.11 7.25
C ALA A 222 11.79 -1.46 7.95
N ARG A 223 10.80 -1.88 8.76
CA ARG A 223 10.77 -3.21 9.40
C ARG A 223 10.90 -4.35 8.39
N HIS A 224 10.12 -4.30 7.31
CA HIS A 224 10.20 -5.29 6.23
C HIS A 224 11.56 -5.34 5.52
N GLN A 225 12.35 -4.27 5.62
CA GLN A 225 13.71 -4.19 5.07
C GLN A 225 14.79 -4.53 6.10
N GLY A 226 14.42 -4.98 7.31
CA GLY A 226 15.36 -5.38 8.36
C GLY A 226 15.95 -4.23 9.16
N VAL A 227 15.36 -3.03 9.05
CA VAL A 227 15.77 -1.85 9.82
C VAL A 227 15.41 -2.04 11.29
N ARG A 228 16.35 -1.72 12.18
CA ARG A 228 16.21 -1.76 13.64
C ARG A 228 16.10 -0.38 14.27
N ASN A 229 16.69 0.63 13.64
CA ASN A 229 16.67 2.00 14.13
C ASN A 229 16.26 2.98 13.04
N LEU A 230 15.25 3.78 13.34
CA LEU A 230 14.75 4.84 12.48
C LEU A 230 15.14 6.19 13.07
N TYR A 231 15.83 7.01 12.28
CA TYR A 231 16.27 8.34 12.64
C TYR A 231 15.45 9.39 11.90
N LEU A 232 15.33 10.57 12.50
CA LEU A 232 14.87 11.78 11.83
C LEU A 232 15.54 13.00 12.42
N VAL A 233 15.45 14.11 11.70
CA VAL A 233 15.78 15.43 12.24
C VAL A 233 14.58 16.36 12.06
N THR A 234 14.29 17.15 13.08
CA THR A 234 13.15 18.07 13.09
C THR A 234 13.54 19.44 13.64
N ASP A 235 12.85 20.47 13.16
CA ASP A 235 12.87 21.82 13.74
C ASP A 235 11.46 22.13 14.23
N GLY A 236 11.26 22.14 15.56
CA GLY A 236 9.98 22.52 16.18
C GLY A 236 8.87 21.47 16.21
N ALA A 237 9.07 20.24 15.71
CA ALA A 237 8.05 19.17 15.77
C ALA A 237 8.42 17.98 16.70
N GLN A 238 9.40 18.15 17.60
CA GLN A 238 9.82 17.14 18.58
C GLN A 238 8.65 16.51 19.35
N GLY A 239 7.73 17.35 19.85
CA GLY A 239 6.57 16.88 20.63
C GLY A 239 5.64 15.97 19.82
N TYR A 240 5.47 16.24 18.52
CA TYR A 240 4.68 15.39 17.63
C TYR A 240 5.36 14.01 17.45
N PHE A 241 6.64 13.98 17.09
CA PHE A 241 7.37 12.74 16.89
C PHE A 241 7.54 11.92 18.17
N GLY A 242 7.78 12.57 19.30
CA GLY A 242 7.94 11.89 20.57
C GLY A 242 6.64 11.32 21.11
N GLN A 243 5.61 12.17 21.26
CA GLN A 243 4.37 11.76 21.94
C GLN A 243 3.47 10.89 21.05
N ARG A 244 3.49 11.08 19.72
CA ARG A 244 2.58 10.37 18.81
C ARG A 244 3.23 9.21 18.09
N LEU A 245 4.54 9.26 17.84
CA LEU A 245 5.23 8.31 16.98
C LEU A 245 6.31 7.51 17.71
N GLY A 246 6.58 7.82 18.99
CA GLY A 246 7.49 7.04 19.84
C GLY A 246 8.98 7.29 19.57
N PHE A 247 9.34 8.43 18.98
CA PHE A 247 10.73 8.83 18.84
C PHE A 247 11.28 9.41 20.14
N ALA A 248 12.54 9.13 20.47
CA ALA A 248 13.26 9.76 21.56
C ALA A 248 14.36 10.69 21.03
N ASP A 249 14.66 11.76 21.75
CA ASP A 249 15.78 12.63 21.41
C ASP A 249 17.10 11.84 21.43
N VAL A 250 17.95 12.10 20.44
CA VAL A 250 19.31 11.56 20.39
C VAL A 250 20.29 12.71 20.17
N ASP A 251 21.37 12.69 20.92
CA ASP A 251 22.42 13.68 20.77
C ASP A 251 23.06 13.51 19.39
N ARG A 252 23.35 14.61 18.68
CA ARG A 252 23.82 14.54 17.27
C ARG A 252 25.07 13.68 17.10
N LYS A 253 25.96 13.68 18.10
CA LYS A 253 27.19 12.86 18.14
C LYS A 253 26.93 11.35 18.29
N ASP A 254 25.75 10.98 18.76
CA ASP A 254 25.33 9.60 19.04
C ASP A 254 24.43 9.04 17.92
N VAL A 255 24.20 9.83 16.85
CA VAL A 255 23.54 9.38 15.62
C VAL A 255 24.42 8.34 14.92
N ASP A 256 23.81 7.27 14.41
CA ASP A 256 24.50 6.18 13.75
C ASP A 256 25.46 6.67 12.65
N PRO A 257 26.71 6.16 12.57
CA PRO A 257 27.68 6.58 11.56
C PRO A 257 27.16 6.48 10.12
N LYS A 258 26.29 5.51 9.81
CA LYS A 258 25.68 5.38 8.47
C LYS A 258 24.80 6.59 8.17
N VAL A 259 23.95 7.00 9.11
CA VAL A 259 23.12 8.22 8.99
C VAL A 259 23.98 9.48 8.95
N ALA A 260 25.12 9.50 9.67
CA ALA A 260 26.05 10.63 9.67
C ALA A 260 26.70 10.92 8.30
N THR A 261 26.66 9.97 7.36
CA THR A 261 27.14 10.18 5.98
C THR A 261 26.12 10.83 5.05
N THR A 262 24.86 10.96 5.48
CA THR A 262 23.77 11.47 4.63
C THR A 262 23.87 12.98 4.40
N ALA A 263 23.31 13.43 3.27
CA ALA A 263 23.19 14.86 2.97
C ALA A 263 22.38 15.60 4.05
N GLU A 264 21.33 14.95 4.59
CA GLU A 264 20.52 15.51 5.70
C GLU A 264 21.37 15.82 6.92
N TYR A 265 22.23 14.86 7.32
CA TYR A 265 23.11 15.06 8.45
C TYR A 265 24.05 16.25 8.25
N MET A 266 24.60 16.39 7.04
CA MET A 266 25.49 17.49 6.70
C MET A 266 24.81 18.86 6.67
N LEU A 267 23.53 18.92 6.26
CA LEU A 267 22.75 20.16 6.14
C LEU A 267 22.09 20.58 7.46
N ALA A 268 21.70 19.65 8.32
CA ALA A 268 20.98 19.92 9.57
C ALA A 268 21.87 20.45 10.69
N ARG A 269 22.55 21.57 10.45
CA ARG A 269 23.47 22.24 11.38
C ARG A 269 22.83 23.39 12.18
N SER A 270 21.54 23.62 12.00
CA SER A 270 20.83 24.64 12.77
C SER A 270 20.87 24.32 14.27
N LYS A 271 20.95 25.36 15.11
CA LYS A 271 20.84 25.20 16.58
C LYS A 271 19.45 24.72 17.02
N SER A 272 18.43 24.91 16.19
CA SER A 272 17.06 24.45 16.43
C SER A 272 16.81 23.01 15.96
N ALA A 273 17.74 22.42 15.20
CA ALA A 273 17.58 21.07 14.68
C ALA A 273 17.78 20.03 15.78
N THR A 274 16.80 19.15 15.94
CA THR A 274 16.84 18.05 16.92
C THR A 274 16.80 16.72 16.22
N TRP A 275 17.78 15.88 16.54
CA TRP A 275 17.83 14.50 16.08
C TRP A 275 16.98 13.63 17.01
N MET A 276 16.23 12.72 16.41
CA MET A 276 15.43 11.76 17.16
C MET A 276 15.61 10.36 16.58
N ARG A 277 15.43 9.34 17.44
CA ARG A 277 15.57 7.92 17.13
C ARG A 277 14.36 7.13 17.64
N LYS A 278 13.89 6.17 16.85
CA LYS A 278 12.92 5.15 17.24
C LYS A 278 13.52 3.77 16.97
N GLU A 279 13.43 2.88 17.95
CA GLU A 279 13.75 1.45 17.78
C GLU A 279 12.52 0.74 17.18
N LEU A 280 12.76 -0.14 16.19
CA LEU A 280 11.70 -0.77 15.38
C LEU A 280 11.34 -2.19 15.81
#